data_AF-A0A6L8DY93-F1
#
_entry.id   AF-A0A6L8DY93-F1
#
_cell.length_a   1.000
_cell.length_b   1.000
_cell.length_c   1.000
_cell.angle_alpha   90.00
_cell.angle_beta   90.00
_cell.angle_gamma   90.00
#
_symmetry.space_group_name_H-M   'P 1'
#
loop_
_entity.id
_entity.type
_entity.pdbx_description
1 polymer ?
#
loop_
_entity_poly.entity_id
_entity_poly.type
_entity_poly.pdbx_seq_one_letter_code
_entity_poly.pdbx_strand_id
1 'polypeptide(L)'
;MTRRASLSSRLATRAPRRSRWDAALRYGLVAVAFAAVTSSLPTSASAEEKAAPRTVPLGVTLVEVVRELNASAAQLLWVRLGDSAGGTLLFRADGGPGEVRCGDDCAVEFPPLLAPADAEPFADWSPVRRPDGRLQWAYQSHPLHTWSREEEPGEVATNVGLAETANMKLAERAAAAGALLPPPEWRVARFEPARSVEVPAGIAARLVSSAQAVVLTDFEGFTLYASDGVAENDARTCSDRGCEMDWLPVPAPALALDVGRFSVVTRKDGSRQWAYRGRPLYRYRGDLLPGDVHGRAVDEGWTMAVLTENFRPPRVAVTALEGYGDALSLGGMTLYTGSAFEKYWGGRNLRDSFRNAYDRGKRLGGDACADAECLTMWRPFHAAVDARSTGFWEVFARRDGSRQWAYKGYAVYTYAGDAAPGQNRGQATYAFATLDGSSEDIERAVWLAELGGTYGGAGVYWIIAKP
;
A
#
# COMPACT_ATOMS: atom_id res chain seq x y z
N MET A 1 -57.47 59.86 -13.11
CA MET A 1 -57.19 61.30 -13.31
C MET A 1 -55.73 61.44 -13.74
N THR A 2 -55.50 61.95 -14.97
CA THR A 2 -54.36 62.77 -15.47
C THR A 2 -52.91 62.37 -15.11
N ARG A 3 -51.86 62.42 -15.96
CA ARG A 3 -51.58 62.69 -17.38
C ARG A 3 -50.05 62.53 -17.56
N ARG A 4 -49.61 61.81 -18.60
CA ARG A 4 -48.44 62.04 -19.51
C ARG A 4 -47.47 63.22 -19.28
N ALA A 5 -46.16 62.96 -19.47
CA ALA A 5 -45.18 63.63 -20.39
C ALA A 5 -43.74 63.22 -20.00
N SER A 6 -42.98 62.40 -20.73
CA SER A 6 -42.14 62.65 -21.92
C SER A 6 -41.23 63.90 -21.87
N LEU A 7 -39.91 63.72 -21.95
CA LEU A 7 -39.03 64.44 -22.87
C LEU A 7 -37.65 63.77 -22.98
N SER A 8 -37.06 63.93 -24.16
CA SER A 8 -35.99 63.16 -24.79
C SER A 8 -34.76 64.05 -25.02
N SER A 9 -33.64 63.40 -25.41
CA SER A 9 -32.54 63.92 -26.26
C SER A 9 -31.34 64.53 -25.50
N ARG A 10 -30.05 64.40 -25.88
CA ARG A 10 -29.37 64.02 -27.13
C ARG A 10 -27.99 63.40 -26.87
N LEU A 11 -27.52 62.61 -27.84
CA LEU A 11 -26.14 62.21 -28.09
C LEU A 11 -25.21 63.41 -28.33
N ALA A 12 -23.93 63.30 -27.94
CA ALA A 12 -22.80 63.80 -28.74
C ALA A 12 -21.47 63.13 -28.35
N THR A 13 -20.86 62.52 -29.36
CA THR A 13 -19.51 61.97 -29.44
C THR A 13 -18.45 63.07 -29.54
N ARG A 14 -17.26 62.88 -28.93
CA ARG A 14 -15.94 63.27 -29.50
C ARG A 14 -14.75 62.95 -28.59
N ALA A 15 -13.82 62.15 -29.11
CA ALA A 15 -12.38 62.26 -28.87
C ALA A 15 -11.74 62.84 -30.17
N PRO A 16 -10.41 63.07 -30.30
CA PRO A 16 -9.32 63.19 -29.33
C PRO A 16 -8.47 64.49 -29.57
N ARG A 17 -7.44 64.78 -28.75
CA ARG A 17 -6.35 65.69 -29.14
C ARG A 17 -5.00 65.24 -28.59
N ARG A 18 -4.07 64.95 -29.51
CA ARG A 18 -2.61 64.81 -29.30
C ARG A 18 -1.97 66.20 -29.24
N SER A 19 -0.90 66.37 -28.46
CA SER A 19 0.15 67.35 -28.79
C SER A 19 1.53 66.81 -28.42
N ARG A 20 2.39 66.76 -29.44
CA ARG A 20 3.82 66.46 -29.39
C ARG A 20 4.60 67.67 -28.85
N TRP A 21 5.67 67.42 -28.12
CA TRP A 21 6.84 68.29 -28.05
C TRP A 21 8.08 67.40 -28.13
N ASP A 22 8.77 67.46 -29.26
CA ASP A 22 10.14 66.97 -29.44
C ASP A 22 11.09 68.14 -29.09
N ALA A 23 12.12 67.86 -28.29
CA ALA A 23 13.37 68.61 -28.36
C ALA A 23 14.51 67.71 -27.84
N ALA A 24 15.37 67.31 -28.76
CA ALA A 24 16.60 66.57 -28.52
C ALA A 24 17.72 67.49 -28.01
N LEU A 25 18.53 67.01 -27.09
CA LEU A 25 19.87 67.54 -26.84
C LEU A 25 20.80 66.37 -26.49
N ARG A 26 21.75 66.13 -27.41
CA ARG A 26 22.89 65.22 -27.29
C ARG A 26 23.92 65.84 -26.35
N TYR A 27 24.52 65.09 -25.42
CA TYR A 27 25.93 65.23 -25.04
C TYR A 27 26.39 64.05 -24.15
N GLY A 28 27.56 63.50 -24.50
CA GLY A 28 28.58 63.07 -23.53
C GLY A 28 28.42 61.73 -22.82
N LEU A 29 28.96 60.67 -23.43
CA LEU A 29 29.39 59.46 -22.73
C LEU A 29 30.51 59.80 -21.74
N VAL A 30 30.28 59.55 -20.45
CA VAL A 30 31.33 59.27 -19.46
C VAL A 30 30.91 58.01 -18.72
N ALA A 31 31.55 56.89 -19.04
CA ALA A 31 31.36 55.62 -18.36
C ALA A 31 32.09 55.68 -17.00
N VAL A 32 31.33 55.66 -15.91
CA VAL A 32 31.86 55.34 -14.58
C VAL A 32 31.59 53.86 -14.34
N ALA A 33 32.66 53.06 -14.36
CA ALA A 33 32.59 51.63 -14.06
C ALA A 33 32.32 51.44 -12.56
N PHE A 34 31.08 51.11 -12.20
CA PHE A 34 30.77 50.49 -10.92
C PHE A 34 30.96 48.97 -11.07
N ALA A 35 32.01 48.44 -10.43
CA ALA A 35 32.17 47.01 -10.24
C ALA A 35 31.10 46.53 -9.23
N ALA A 36 29.95 46.10 -9.73
CA ALA A 36 28.99 45.34 -8.94
C ALA A 36 29.54 43.91 -8.79
N VAL A 37 30.08 43.60 -7.61
CA VAL A 37 30.29 42.21 -7.19
C VAL A 37 28.90 41.62 -6.96
N THR A 38 28.30 41.05 -8.00
CA THR A 38 27.13 40.19 -7.86
C THR A 38 27.62 38.87 -7.30
N SER A 39 27.53 38.70 -5.99
CA SER A 39 27.57 37.38 -5.36
C SER A 39 26.36 36.59 -5.88
N SER A 40 26.57 35.82 -6.94
CA SER A 40 25.65 34.79 -7.37
C SER A 40 25.64 33.71 -6.28
N LEU A 41 24.73 33.88 -5.31
CA LEU A 41 24.33 32.79 -4.45
C LEU A 41 23.76 31.69 -5.36
N PRO A 42 24.24 30.44 -5.27
CA PRO A 42 23.56 29.36 -5.96
C PRO A 42 22.16 29.28 -5.35
N THR A 43 21.15 29.50 -6.17
CA THR A 43 19.78 29.15 -5.87
C THR A 43 19.76 27.65 -5.69
N SER A 44 19.98 27.20 -4.45
CA SER A 44 19.89 25.79 -4.09
C SER A 44 18.44 25.38 -4.30
N ALA A 45 18.24 24.63 -5.38
CA ALA A 45 17.18 23.67 -5.63
C ALA A 45 15.95 23.80 -4.70
N SER A 46 14.83 24.27 -5.26
CA SER A 46 13.57 23.62 -4.90
C SER A 46 13.73 22.17 -5.32
N ALA A 47 14.09 21.30 -4.38
CA ALA A 47 14.01 19.88 -4.57
C ALA A 47 12.54 19.59 -4.90
N GLU A 48 12.28 19.31 -6.18
CA GLU A 48 11.10 18.61 -6.65
C GLU A 48 10.84 17.48 -5.65
N GLU A 49 9.73 17.55 -4.91
CA GLU A 49 9.39 16.59 -3.86
C GLU A 49 9.17 15.24 -4.55
N LYS A 50 10.26 14.48 -4.66
CA LYS A 50 10.30 13.22 -5.38
C LYS A 50 9.24 12.31 -4.76
N ALA A 51 8.34 11.80 -5.59
CA ALA A 51 7.31 10.84 -5.20
C ALA A 51 7.92 9.76 -4.28
N ALA A 52 7.16 9.34 -3.27
CA ALA A 52 7.66 8.37 -2.30
C ALA A 52 8.19 7.11 -3.02
N PRO A 53 9.34 6.57 -2.58
CA PRO A 53 9.86 5.35 -3.18
C PRO A 53 8.88 4.19 -2.99
N ARG A 54 8.95 3.21 -3.88
CA ARG A 54 8.15 1.99 -3.76
C ARG A 54 8.51 1.21 -2.49
N THR A 55 7.52 0.54 -1.90
CA THR A 55 7.71 -0.31 -0.73
C THR A 55 8.59 -1.53 -1.01
N VAL A 56 8.42 -2.14 -2.18
CA VAL A 56 9.15 -3.34 -2.61
C VAL A 56 9.54 -3.27 -4.09
N PRO A 57 10.58 -4.01 -4.53
CA PRO A 57 10.95 -4.11 -5.94
C PRO A 57 9.86 -4.73 -6.80
N LEU A 58 9.97 -4.55 -8.11
CA LEU A 58 9.17 -5.33 -9.06
C LEU A 58 9.54 -6.82 -8.94
N GLY A 59 8.54 -7.69 -8.93
CA GLY A 59 8.75 -9.13 -8.74
C GLY A 59 8.87 -9.56 -7.29
N VAL A 60 8.68 -8.66 -6.31
CA VAL A 60 8.61 -8.99 -4.89
C VAL A 60 7.21 -8.69 -4.38
N THR A 61 6.59 -9.66 -3.72
CA THR A 61 5.25 -9.55 -3.15
C THR A 61 5.30 -9.28 -1.64
N LEU A 62 4.22 -8.69 -1.11
CA LEU A 62 3.91 -8.60 0.30
C LEU A 62 2.78 -9.59 0.58
N VAL A 63 2.97 -10.46 1.56
CA VAL A 63 1.99 -11.48 1.90
C VAL A 63 1.73 -11.48 3.39
N GLU A 64 0.45 -11.44 3.73
CA GLU A 64 -0.03 -11.54 5.10
C GLU A 64 0.07 -12.99 5.57
N VAL A 65 0.71 -13.20 6.72
CA VAL A 65 0.65 -14.47 7.43
C VAL A 65 -0.44 -14.35 8.48
N VAL A 66 -1.49 -15.12 8.27
CA VAL A 66 -2.71 -15.06 9.07
C VAL A 66 -2.93 -16.36 9.80
N ARG A 67 -3.59 -16.24 10.94
CA ARG A 67 -4.04 -17.33 11.78
C ARG A 67 -5.56 -17.37 11.72
N GLU A 68 -6.14 -18.37 11.08
CA GLU A 68 -7.60 -18.53 11.00
C GLU A 68 -8.20 -19.02 12.32
N LEU A 69 -8.81 -18.12 13.08
CA LEU A 69 -9.43 -18.49 14.35
C LEU A 69 -10.85 -19.02 14.09
N ASN A 70 -11.25 -20.03 14.89
CA ASN A 70 -12.61 -20.55 14.95
C ASN A 70 -13.62 -19.40 14.89
N ALA A 71 -14.56 -19.43 13.93
CA ALA A 71 -15.73 -18.57 14.00
C ALA A 71 -15.91 -17.69 12.76
N SER A 72 -14.94 -16.82 12.45
CA SER A 72 -15.13 -15.79 11.41
C SER A 72 -13.94 -14.83 11.15
N ALA A 73 -12.79 -14.95 11.84
CA ALA A 73 -11.76 -13.93 11.74
C ALA A 73 -10.35 -14.52 11.59
N ALA A 74 -9.71 -14.21 10.47
CA ALA A 74 -8.29 -14.35 10.30
C ALA A 74 -7.59 -13.31 11.18
N GLN A 75 -6.75 -13.77 12.11
CA GLN A 75 -5.88 -12.92 12.90
C GLN A 75 -4.58 -12.72 12.13
N LEU A 76 -4.30 -11.49 11.69
CA LEU A 76 -2.99 -11.14 11.13
C LEU A 76 -1.91 -11.36 12.18
N LEU A 77 -0.89 -12.17 11.86
CA LEU A 77 0.28 -12.36 12.70
C LEU A 77 1.37 -11.35 12.33
N TRP A 78 1.75 -11.33 11.06
CA TRP A 78 2.75 -10.43 10.49
C TRP A 78 2.71 -10.48 8.96
N VAL A 79 3.41 -9.55 8.31
CA VAL A 79 3.58 -9.51 6.84
C VAL A 79 5.00 -9.94 6.49
N ARG A 80 5.15 -10.70 5.40
CA ARG A 80 6.44 -11.15 4.88
C ARG A 80 6.66 -10.79 3.43
N LEU A 81 7.92 -10.86 3.04
CA LEU A 81 8.35 -10.72 1.66
C LEU A 81 8.15 -12.04 0.91
N GLY A 82 7.63 -11.95 -0.30
CA GLY A 82 7.51 -13.08 -1.22
C GLY A 82 8.19 -12.83 -2.55
N ASP A 83 8.50 -13.89 -3.27
CA ASP A 83 8.88 -13.79 -4.67
C ASP A 83 7.69 -13.35 -5.55
N SER A 84 7.87 -13.35 -6.88
CA SER A 84 6.82 -12.92 -7.81
C SER A 84 5.58 -13.81 -7.84
N ALA A 85 5.71 -15.04 -7.33
CA ALA A 85 4.64 -16.01 -7.17
C ALA A 85 4.22 -16.15 -5.69
N GLY A 86 4.71 -15.27 -4.81
CA GLY A 86 4.35 -15.32 -3.40
C GLY A 86 5.02 -16.43 -2.61
N GLY A 87 6.02 -17.14 -3.13
CA GLY A 87 6.84 -18.07 -2.34
C GLY A 87 7.57 -17.34 -1.22
N THR A 88 7.85 -18.01 -0.09
CA THR A 88 8.45 -17.37 1.08
C THR A 88 9.89 -16.96 0.80
N LEU A 89 10.22 -15.69 1.01
CA LEU A 89 11.60 -15.24 0.99
C LEU A 89 12.25 -15.46 2.35
N LEU A 90 13.45 -16.02 2.32
CA LEU A 90 14.28 -16.35 3.47
C LEU A 90 15.60 -15.59 3.42
N PHE A 91 16.24 -15.44 4.57
CA PHE A 91 17.62 -15.00 4.66
C PHE A 91 18.39 -15.81 5.71
N ARG A 92 19.72 -15.80 5.58
CA ARG A 92 20.62 -16.41 6.55
C ARG A 92 20.88 -15.47 7.72
N ALA A 93 20.60 -15.94 8.93
CA ALA A 93 20.80 -15.19 10.16
C ALA A 93 22.24 -15.23 10.69
N ASP A 94 23.08 -16.14 10.17
CA ASP A 94 24.48 -16.29 10.58
C ASP A 94 25.44 -15.41 9.77
N GLY A 95 24.96 -14.75 8.71
CA GLY A 95 25.72 -13.86 7.83
C GLY A 95 25.82 -12.41 8.33
N GLY A 96 26.93 -11.74 8.00
CA GLY A 96 27.05 -10.29 8.20
C GLY A 96 26.18 -9.48 7.22
N PRO A 97 25.99 -8.17 7.47
CA PRO A 97 25.25 -7.29 6.56
C PRO A 97 25.83 -7.32 5.14
N GLY A 98 24.98 -7.59 4.14
CA GLY A 98 25.32 -7.65 2.73
C GLY A 98 26.12 -8.90 2.31
N GLU A 99 26.41 -9.82 3.24
CA GLU A 99 27.30 -10.95 2.98
C GLU A 99 26.58 -12.11 2.29
N VAL A 100 27.02 -12.45 1.08
CA VAL A 100 26.49 -13.61 0.34
C VAL A 100 27.26 -14.87 0.71
N ARG A 101 26.76 -15.61 1.71
CA ARG A 101 27.37 -16.89 2.17
C ARG A 101 26.84 -18.15 1.48
N CYS A 102 25.70 -18.05 0.80
CA CYS A 102 25.07 -19.18 0.13
C CYS A 102 25.48 -19.22 -1.36
N GLY A 103 26.52 -20.00 -1.66
CA GLY A 103 27.02 -20.31 -3.00
C GLY A 103 26.87 -21.79 -3.36
N ASP A 104 27.07 -22.12 -4.63
CA ASP A 104 27.10 -23.50 -5.16
C ASP A 104 25.89 -24.34 -4.75
N ASP A 105 26.09 -25.51 -4.14
CA ASP A 105 25.01 -26.42 -3.73
C ASP A 105 23.97 -25.76 -2.81
N CYS A 106 24.41 -24.84 -1.94
CA CYS A 106 23.49 -24.06 -1.10
C CYS A 106 22.52 -23.25 -1.97
N ALA A 107 23.00 -22.67 -3.08
CA ALA A 107 22.18 -21.87 -3.98
C ALA A 107 21.26 -22.71 -4.87
N VAL A 108 21.40 -24.04 -4.89
CA VAL A 108 20.44 -24.96 -5.52
C VAL A 108 19.26 -25.19 -4.60
N GLU A 109 19.49 -25.46 -3.32
CA GLU A 109 18.42 -25.64 -2.33
C GLU A 109 17.77 -24.31 -1.95
N PHE A 110 18.56 -23.24 -1.82
CA PHE A 110 18.10 -21.88 -1.54
C PHE A 110 18.43 -20.94 -2.69
N PRO A 111 17.67 -20.97 -3.80
CA PRO A 111 17.92 -20.11 -4.94
C PRO A 111 17.94 -18.62 -4.54
N PRO A 112 18.93 -17.83 -5.01
CA PRO A 112 18.97 -16.41 -4.70
C PRO A 112 17.86 -15.65 -5.42
N LEU A 113 17.25 -14.69 -4.74
CA LEU A 113 16.35 -13.72 -5.37
C LEU A 113 17.17 -12.73 -6.20
N LEU A 114 17.35 -13.03 -7.48
CA LEU A 114 18.16 -12.21 -8.37
C LEU A 114 17.56 -10.81 -8.58
N ALA A 115 18.42 -9.81 -8.57
CA ALA A 115 18.09 -8.45 -8.93
C ALA A 115 18.48 -8.18 -10.40
N PRO A 116 17.77 -7.28 -11.10
CA PRO A 116 18.20 -6.76 -12.40
C PRO A 116 19.64 -6.23 -12.36
N ALA A 117 20.36 -6.29 -13.48
CA ALA A 117 21.75 -5.84 -13.54
C ALA A 117 21.94 -4.32 -13.29
N ASP A 118 20.88 -3.55 -13.54
CA ASP A 118 20.75 -2.11 -13.33
C ASP A 118 19.98 -1.77 -12.04
N ALA A 119 19.80 -2.73 -11.14
CA ALA A 119 19.15 -2.48 -9.86
C ALA A 119 19.93 -1.44 -9.04
N GLU A 120 19.20 -0.45 -8.54
CA GLU A 120 19.71 0.58 -7.64
C GLU A 120 19.13 0.42 -6.23
N PRO A 121 19.85 0.77 -5.15
CA PRO A 121 19.31 0.73 -3.81
C PRO A 121 18.20 1.77 -3.60
N PHE A 122 17.17 1.41 -2.84
CA PHE A 122 16.09 2.32 -2.43
C PHE A 122 15.43 1.83 -1.14
N ALA A 123 15.04 2.76 -0.27
CA ALA A 123 14.50 2.42 1.06
C ALA A 123 15.38 1.36 1.76
N ASP A 124 14.81 0.23 2.17
CA ASP A 124 15.51 -0.90 2.81
C ASP A 124 16.10 -1.92 1.83
N TRP A 125 15.97 -1.67 0.53
CA TRP A 125 16.39 -2.59 -0.52
C TRP A 125 17.75 -2.18 -1.08
N SER A 126 18.63 -3.16 -1.21
CA SER A 126 19.95 -2.97 -1.81
C SER A 126 20.32 -4.17 -2.68
N PRO A 127 20.85 -3.96 -3.90
CA PRO A 127 21.47 -5.04 -4.65
C PRO A 127 22.82 -5.42 -4.02
N VAL A 128 23.06 -6.71 -3.82
CA VAL A 128 24.36 -7.26 -3.42
C VAL A 128 24.97 -8.03 -4.57
N ARG A 129 26.28 -7.86 -4.78
CA ARG A 129 27.02 -8.56 -5.84
C ARG A 129 27.40 -9.95 -5.37
N ARG A 130 26.96 -10.97 -6.11
CA ARG A 130 27.33 -12.37 -5.88
C ARG A 130 28.71 -12.67 -6.50
N PRO A 131 29.40 -13.75 -6.05
CA PRO A 131 30.67 -14.18 -6.64
C PRO A 131 30.60 -14.49 -8.14
N ASP A 132 29.43 -14.90 -8.64
CA ASP A 132 29.16 -15.17 -10.06
C ASP A 132 28.93 -13.89 -10.90
N GLY A 133 29.04 -12.71 -10.28
CA GLY A 133 28.88 -11.41 -10.92
C GLY A 133 27.43 -10.91 -11.01
N ARG A 134 26.42 -11.76 -10.75
CA ARG A 134 25.00 -11.35 -10.75
C ARG A 134 24.66 -10.53 -9.51
N LEU A 135 23.61 -9.72 -9.62
CA LEU A 135 23.04 -9.00 -8.47
C LEU A 135 21.93 -9.84 -7.84
N GLN A 136 21.84 -9.76 -6.51
CA GLN A 136 20.78 -10.35 -5.69
C GLN A 136 20.15 -9.27 -4.84
N TRP A 137 18.84 -9.31 -4.66
CA TRP A 137 18.16 -8.41 -3.76
C TRP A 137 18.48 -8.76 -2.31
N ALA A 138 18.87 -7.75 -1.53
CA ALA A 138 18.92 -7.80 -0.09
C ALA A 138 17.87 -6.84 0.48
N TYR A 139 17.22 -7.24 1.58
CA TYR A 139 16.32 -6.40 2.36
C TYR A 139 16.89 -6.22 3.76
N GLN A 140 16.99 -4.97 4.21
CA GLN A 140 17.63 -4.61 5.48
C GLN A 140 19.03 -5.24 5.61
N SER A 141 19.79 -5.19 4.51
CA SER A 141 21.12 -5.78 4.37
C SER A 141 21.19 -7.31 4.44
N HIS A 142 20.07 -8.03 4.39
CA HIS A 142 20.07 -9.50 4.33
C HIS A 142 19.79 -9.99 2.91
N PRO A 143 20.74 -10.66 2.23
CA PRO A 143 20.50 -11.25 0.90
C PRO A 143 19.36 -12.27 0.94
N LEU A 144 18.40 -12.14 0.02
CA LEU A 144 17.16 -12.92 0.04
C LEU A 144 17.23 -14.14 -0.88
N HIS A 145 16.62 -15.23 -0.44
CA HIS A 145 16.55 -16.50 -1.15
C HIS A 145 15.13 -17.06 -1.14
N THR A 146 14.77 -17.86 -2.13
CA THR A 146 13.64 -18.79 -2.05
C THR A 146 14.12 -20.13 -1.50
N TRP A 147 13.21 -21.07 -1.24
CA TRP A 147 13.56 -22.44 -0.85
C TRP A 147 12.94 -23.43 -1.82
N SER A 148 13.76 -24.30 -2.43
CA SER A 148 13.32 -25.27 -3.44
C SER A 148 12.35 -26.33 -2.91
N ARG A 149 12.20 -26.45 -1.60
CA ARG A 149 11.26 -27.39 -0.96
C ARG A 149 9.87 -26.81 -0.74
N GLU A 150 9.69 -25.50 -0.88
CA GLU A 150 8.38 -24.87 -0.75
C GLU A 150 7.61 -25.07 -2.05
N GLU A 151 6.63 -25.99 -2.03
CA GLU A 151 5.76 -26.28 -3.18
C GLU A 151 4.53 -25.37 -3.20
N GLU A 152 3.96 -25.09 -2.02
CA GLU A 152 2.82 -24.19 -1.85
C GLU A 152 3.28 -22.79 -1.40
N PRO A 153 2.99 -21.72 -2.18
CA PRO A 153 3.39 -20.36 -1.84
C PRO A 153 2.91 -19.91 -0.45
N GLY A 154 3.86 -19.64 0.45
CA GLY A 154 3.58 -19.18 1.82
C GLY A 154 3.48 -20.29 2.85
N GLU A 155 3.66 -21.56 2.49
CA GLU A 155 3.59 -22.70 3.42
C GLU A 155 4.60 -22.55 4.55
N VAL A 156 5.87 -22.30 4.21
CA VAL A 156 6.97 -22.14 5.16
C VAL A 156 6.68 -21.01 6.15
N ALA A 157 6.26 -19.85 5.65
CA ALA A 157 5.92 -18.71 6.49
C ALA A 157 4.73 -19.00 7.43
N THR A 158 3.72 -19.71 6.92
CA THR A 158 2.54 -20.11 7.69
C THR A 158 2.95 -21.06 8.83
N ASN A 159 3.76 -22.08 8.53
CA ASN A 159 4.27 -23.03 9.51
C ASN A 159 5.09 -22.33 10.62
N VAL A 160 5.93 -21.35 10.24
CA VAL A 160 6.68 -20.54 11.21
C VAL A 160 5.75 -19.69 12.08
N GLY A 161 4.77 -19.01 11.50
CA GLY A 161 3.80 -18.22 12.27
C GLY A 161 2.99 -19.06 13.25
N LEU A 162 2.65 -20.30 12.89
CA LEU A 162 1.98 -21.25 13.77
C LEU A 162 2.88 -21.72 14.92
N ALA A 163 4.14 -22.05 14.62
CA ALA A 163 5.10 -22.48 15.63
C ALA A 163 5.33 -21.41 16.70
N GLU A 164 5.32 -20.13 16.32
CA GLU A 164 5.54 -19.00 17.22
C GLU A 164 4.30 -18.62 18.06
N THR A 165 3.10 -18.87 17.56
CA THR A 165 1.84 -18.42 18.20
C THR A 165 1.18 -19.50 19.05
N ALA A 166 1.67 -20.72 18.96
CA ALA A 166 1.14 -21.82 19.73
C ALA A 166 1.63 -21.74 21.19
N ASN A 167 0.71 -21.76 22.15
CA ASN A 167 1.05 -22.01 23.55
C ASN A 167 1.82 -23.34 23.63
N MET A 168 2.80 -23.49 24.53
CA MET A 168 3.78 -24.61 24.54
C MET A 168 3.22 -26.01 24.20
N LYS A 169 1.98 -26.35 24.64
CA LYS A 169 1.30 -27.64 24.33
C LYS A 169 0.79 -27.81 22.88
N LEU A 170 0.54 -26.73 22.14
CA LEU A 170 0.16 -26.71 20.73
C LEU A 170 1.39 -26.54 19.83
N ALA A 171 2.45 -25.86 20.30
CA ALA A 171 3.68 -25.61 19.53
C ALA A 171 4.40 -26.92 19.23
N GLU A 172 4.49 -27.82 20.22
CA GLU A 172 5.03 -29.19 20.07
C GLU A 172 4.24 -30.06 19.07
N ARG A 173 2.97 -29.71 18.78
CA ARG A 173 2.10 -30.43 17.82
C ARG A 173 1.99 -29.74 16.46
N ALA A 174 2.15 -28.42 16.37
CA ALA A 174 2.24 -27.71 15.10
C ALA A 174 3.64 -27.89 14.48
N ALA A 175 4.68 -27.96 15.30
CA ALA A 175 6.00 -28.46 14.95
C ALA A 175 6.06 -30.01 14.93
N ALA A 176 4.91 -30.69 14.77
CA ALA A 176 4.89 -32.14 14.61
C ALA A 176 5.76 -32.55 13.42
N ALA A 177 6.39 -33.71 13.55
CA ALA A 177 7.25 -34.30 12.52
C ALA A 177 6.53 -34.30 11.15
N GLY A 178 6.96 -33.40 10.26
CA GLY A 178 6.38 -33.23 8.92
C GLY A 178 6.16 -31.78 8.46
N ALA A 179 6.05 -30.80 9.36
CA ALA A 179 5.91 -29.40 8.96
C ALA A 179 7.17 -28.88 8.26
N LEU A 180 7.02 -28.26 7.09
CA LEU A 180 8.13 -27.65 6.36
C LEU A 180 8.56 -26.35 7.06
N LEU A 181 9.58 -26.45 7.90
CA LEU A 181 10.20 -25.35 8.63
C LEU A 181 11.62 -25.09 8.11
N PRO A 182 12.04 -23.82 7.99
CA PRO A 182 13.37 -23.50 7.49
C PRO A 182 14.45 -24.02 8.46
N PRO A 183 15.66 -24.37 7.97
CA PRO A 183 16.73 -24.81 8.86
C PRO A 183 17.12 -23.74 9.90
N PRO A 184 17.75 -24.10 11.02
CA PRO A 184 17.97 -23.20 12.17
C PRO A 184 18.77 -21.93 11.90
N GLU A 185 19.53 -21.86 10.83
CA GLU A 185 20.29 -20.69 10.37
C GLU A 185 19.49 -19.79 9.41
N TRP A 186 18.33 -20.24 8.93
CA TRP A 186 17.47 -19.51 8.00
C TRP A 186 16.27 -18.89 8.73
N ARG A 187 15.88 -17.70 8.30
CA ARG A 187 14.74 -16.96 8.85
C ARG A 187 13.84 -16.47 7.73
N VAL A 188 12.55 -16.43 8.00
CA VAL A 188 11.57 -15.78 7.13
C VAL A 188 11.86 -14.28 7.08
N ALA A 189 11.95 -13.74 5.87
CA ALA A 189 12.15 -12.31 5.63
C ALA A 189 10.84 -11.56 5.91
N ARG A 190 10.68 -11.09 7.14
CA ARG A 190 9.53 -10.29 7.56
C ARG A 190 9.61 -8.88 7.00
N PHE A 191 8.45 -8.32 6.68
CA PHE A 191 8.36 -6.93 6.27
C PHE A 191 8.21 -6.04 7.51
N GLU A 192 9.33 -5.52 8.01
CA GLU A 192 9.40 -4.75 9.25
C GLU A 192 9.97 -3.34 9.00
N PRO A 193 9.19 -2.43 8.37
CA PRO A 193 9.68 -1.11 7.97
C PRO A 193 10.11 -0.22 9.15
N ALA A 194 9.63 -0.50 10.37
CA ALA A 194 10.01 0.26 11.55
C ALA A 194 11.48 0.03 11.98
N ARG A 195 12.13 -1.06 11.55
CA ARG A 195 13.49 -1.42 12.01
C ARG A 195 14.59 -0.49 11.50
N SER A 196 14.39 0.13 10.35
CA SER A 196 15.38 0.94 9.66
C SER A 196 15.10 2.45 9.72
N VAL A 197 13.96 2.85 10.27
CA VAL A 197 13.56 4.25 10.33
C VAL A 197 13.90 4.83 11.69
N GLU A 198 14.78 5.81 11.70
CA GLU A 198 15.02 6.65 12.88
C GLU A 198 13.79 7.53 13.15
N VAL A 199 12.99 7.14 14.14
CA VAL A 199 11.80 7.88 14.59
C VAL A 199 12.00 8.39 16.02
N PRO A 200 11.53 9.61 16.36
CA PRO A 200 11.54 10.08 17.73
C PRO A 200 10.53 9.31 18.60
N ALA A 201 10.70 9.39 19.92
CA ALA A 201 9.78 8.77 20.85
C ALA A 201 8.34 9.25 20.64
N GLY A 202 7.39 8.32 20.63
CA GLY A 202 5.96 8.60 20.40
C GLY A 202 5.54 8.58 18.93
N ILE A 203 6.47 8.48 17.98
CA ILE A 203 6.22 8.29 16.55
C ILE A 203 6.68 6.89 16.14
N ALA A 204 5.96 6.26 15.22
CA ALA A 204 6.27 4.97 14.63
C ALA A 204 6.15 5.03 13.10
N ALA A 205 6.71 4.03 12.42
CA ALA A 205 6.47 3.78 11.00
C ALA A 205 5.66 2.48 10.88
N ARG A 206 4.52 2.53 10.18
CA ARG A 206 3.63 1.37 10.05
C ARG A 206 3.15 1.22 8.62
N LEU A 207 3.01 -0.04 8.19
CA LEU A 207 2.23 -0.36 7.01
C LEU A 207 0.75 -0.12 7.34
N VAL A 208 0.12 0.81 6.64
CA VAL A 208 -1.30 1.13 6.81
C VAL A 208 -2.04 0.69 5.55
N SER A 209 -2.91 -0.31 5.69
CA SER A 209 -3.62 -0.93 4.58
C SER A 209 -4.42 0.09 3.77
N SER A 210 -5.24 0.91 4.43
CA SER A 210 -6.04 1.95 3.78
C SER A 210 -5.20 3.06 3.12
N ALA A 211 -3.99 3.32 3.63
CA ALA A 211 -3.04 4.23 2.99
C ALA A 211 -2.39 3.60 1.75
N GLN A 212 -2.38 2.27 1.66
CA GLN A 212 -1.62 1.48 0.69
C GLN A 212 -0.13 1.91 0.70
N ALA A 213 0.41 2.12 1.90
CA ALA A 213 1.73 2.72 2.10
C ALA A 213 2.30 2.40 3.48
N VAL A 214 3.63 2.54 3.63
CA VAL A 214 4.23 2.73 4.95
C VAL A 214 4.16 4.21 5.28
N VAL A 215 3.48 4.54 6.37
CA VAL A 215 3.28 5.91 6.83
C VAL A 215 3.82 6.10 8.24
N LEU A 216 4.09 7.35 8.60
CA LEU A 216 4.31 7.71 9.99
C LEU A 216 2.99 7.68 10.74
N THR A 217 3.01 7.08 11.93
CA THR A 217 1.92 7.05 12.87
C THR A 217 2.40 7.57 14.22
N ASP A 218 1.49 7.88 15.12
CA ASP A 218 1.86 7.93 16.55
C ASP A 218 2.01 6.51 17.13
N PHE A 219 2.34 6.42 18.42
CA PHE A 219 2.51 5.15 19.13
C PHE A 219 1.20 4.35 19.24
N GLU A 220 0.04 5.01 19.22
CA GLU A 220 -1.28 4.39 19.25
C GLU A 220 -1.66 3.82 17.87
N GLY A 221 -1.01 4.29 16.80
CA GLY A 221 -1.17 3.84 15.43
C GLY A 221 -2.07 4.73 14.57
N PHE A 222 -2.38 5.96 15.01
CA PHE A 222 -3.09 6.93 14.19
C PHE A 222 -2.15 7.53 13.15
N THR A 223 -2.64 7.68 11.92
CA THR A 223 -1.87 8.22 10.81
C THR A 223 -1.48 9.68 11.06
N LEU A 224 -0.23 10.02 10.76
CA LEU A 224 0.24 11.41 10.80
C LEU A 224 0.18 12.04 9.41
N TYR A 225 -0.20 13.30 9.38
CA TYR A 225 -0.32 14.12 8.17
C TYR A 225 0.64 15.30 8.27
N ALA A 226 1.25 15.63 7.14
CA ALA A 226 2.10 16.78 6.97
C ALA A 226 1.29 17.90 6.29
N SER A 227 1.44 19.11 6.81
CA SER A 227 0.96 20.34 6.15
C SER A 227 1.98 20.84 5.13
N ASP A 228 1.52 21.44 4.04
CA ASP A 228 2.39 22.12 3.05
C ASP A 228 2.98 23.44 3.54
N GLY A 229 2.55 23.92 4.72
CA GLY A 229 3.08 25.15 5.30
C GLY A 229 4.36 24.93 6.10
N VAL A 230 5.11 26.02 6.29
CA VAL A 230 6.22 26.07 7.25
C VAL A 230 5.74 26.58 8.62
N ALA A 231 6.31 26.06 9.70
CA ALA A 231 5.80 26.27 11.05
C ALA A 231 5.76 27.73 11.55
N GLU A 232 6.59 28.61 10.98
CA GLU A 232 6.62 30.02 11.35
C GLU A 232 5.81 30.85 10.35
N ASN A 233 4.68 31.39 10.81
CA ASN A 233 3.89 32.41 10.11
C ASN A 233 3.38 32.03 8.71
N ASP A 234 3.25 30.74 8.40
CA ASP A 234 2.63 30.29 7.16
C ASP A 234 1.13 30.06 7.35
N ALA A 235 0.32 30.77 6.55
CA ALA A 235 -1.13 30.59 6.52
C ALA A 235 -1.56 29.18 6.08
N ARG A 236 -0.65 28.41 5.46
CA ARG A 236 -0.88 27.00 5.11
C ARG A 236 -0.70 26.04 6.29
N THR A 237 -0.12 26.51 7.40
CA THR A 237 -0.12 25.75 8.66
C THR A 237 -1.36 26.05 9.50
N CYS A 238 -1.79 25.04 10.26
CA CYS A 238 -2.89 25.14 11.20
C CYS A 238 -2.49 26.01 12.43
N SER A 239 -2.41 27.33 12.21
CA SER A 239 -1.93 28.31 13.18
C SER A 239 -2.97 29.36 13.60
N ASP A 240 -4.17 29.30 13.00
CA ASP A 240 -5.31 30.16 13.30
C ASP A 240 -6.43 29.40 14.04
N ARG A 241 -7.24 30.12 14.84
CA ARG A 241 -8.34 29.52 15.62
C ARG A 241 -9.37 28.85 14.70
N GLY A 242 -9.57 27.55 14.87
CA GLY A 242 -10.61 26.76 14.19
C GLY A 242 -10.06 25.51 13.52
N CYS A 243 -8.93 25.61 12.82
CA CYS A 243 -8.29 24.47 12.16
C CYS A 243 -7.82 23.40 13.17
N GLU A 244 -7.36 23.82 14.36
CA GLU A 244 -6.88 22.92 15.42
C GLU A 244 -7.97 21.99 15.97
N MET A 245 -9.23 22.28 15.67
CA MET A 245 -10.33 21.36 16.00
C MET A 245 -10.17 20.08 15.20
N ASP A 246 -9.88 20.15 13.90
CA ASP A 246 -9.81 18.96 13.04
C ASP A 246 -8.38 18.43 12.87
N TRP A 247 -7.38 19.32 12.91
CA TRP A 247 -5.97 18.98 12.73
C TRP A 247 -5.18 19.22 14.01
N LEU A 248 -4.94 18.15 14.77
CA LEU A 248 -4.28 18.20 16.08
C LEU A 248 -2.75 18.14 15.90
N PRO A 249 -1.98 19.16 16.33
CA PRO A 249 -0.52 19.15 16.24
C PRO A 249 0.11 17.98 17.00
N VAL A 250 1.12 17.33 16.42
CA VAL A 250 1.90 16.28 17.12
C VAL A 250 2.94 16.95 18.02
N PRO A 251 2.79 16.89 19.35
CA PRO A 251 3.65 17.65 20.26
C PRO A 251 5.08 17.11 20.27
N ALA A 252 6.06 18.01 20.27
CA ALA A 252 7.46 17.69 20.52
C ALA A 252 7.84 18.00 21.98
N PRO A 253 8.50 17.09 22.71
CA PRO A 253 8.97 17.35 24.06
C PRO A 253 9.84 18.61 24.18
N ALA A 254 9.85 19.24 25.35
CA ALA A 254 10.60 20.47 25.59
C ALA A 254 12.11 20.35 25.36
N LEU A 255 12.68 19.15 25.51
CA LEU A 255 14.09 18.82 25.26
C LEU A 255 14.31 18.05 23.96
N ALA A 256 13.28 17.96 23.10
CA ALA A 256 13.40 17.27 21.82
C ALA A 256 14.47 17.93 20.94
N LEU A 257 15.32 17.07 20.38
CA LEU A 257 16.32 17.38 19.37
C LEU A 257 15.91 16.73 18.05
N ASP A 258 16.56 17.17 16.98
CA ASP A 258 16.35 16.58 15.66
C ASP A 258 16.82 15.11 15.63
N VAL A 259 16.07 14.26 14.94
CA VAL A 259 16.32 12.81 14.83
C VAL A 259 16.10 12.40 13.38
N GLY A 260 17.13 11.93 12.69
CA GLY A 260 17.03 11.57 11.27
C GLY A 260 16.47 12.72 10.42
N ARG A 261 15.26 12.52 9.87
CA ARG A 261 14.54 13.54 9.07
C ARG A 261 13.48 14.32 9.87
N PHE A 262 13.41 14.11 11.17
CA PHE A 262 12.52 14.83 12.07
C PHE A 262 13.23 16.06 12.62
N SER A 263 12.51 17.16 12.63
CA SER A 263 12.94 18.40 13.27
C SER A 263 11.87 18.89 14.23
N VAL A 264 12.26 19.78 15.14
CA VAL A 264 11.28 20.43 16.02
C VAL A 264 11.00 21.83 15.54
N VAL A 265 9.72 22.17 15.47
CA VAL A 265 9.27 23.50 15.10
C VAL A 265 8.54 24.18 16.26
N THR A 266 8.70 25.50 16.38
CA THR A 266 8.03 26.31 17.38
C THR A 266 6.80 26.96 16.76
N ARG A 267 5.63 26.74 17.37
CA ARG A 267 4.36 27.32 16.96
C ARG A 267 4.22 28.76 17.49
N LYS A 268 3.27 29.52 16.94
CA LYS A 268 2.98 30.92 17.35
C LYS A 268 2.62 31.04 18.85
N ASP A 269 1.99 30.02 19.42
CA ASP A 269 1.62 29.95 20.83
C ASP A 269 2.81 29.58 21.75
N GLY A 270 4.00 29.38 21.18
CA GLY A 270 5.22 28.97 21.90
C GLY A 270 5.33 27.46 22.13
N SER A 271 4.32 26.67 21.76
CA SER A 271 4.39 25.21 21.87
C SER A 271 5.31 24.62 20.79
N ARG A 272 5.90 23.45 21.09
CA ARG A 272 6.81 22.73 20.19
C ARG A 272 6.08 21.57 19.51
N GLN A 273 6.31 21.40 18.21
CA GLN A 273 5.66 20.39 17.38
C GLN A 273 6.72 19.62 16.58
N TRP A 274 6.46 18.33 16.33
CA TRP A 274 7.30 17.54 15.43
C TRP A 274 7.02 17.90 13.98
N ALA A 275 8.07 18.03 13.19
CA ALA A 275 8.02 18.14 11.75
C ALA A 275 8.81 16.99 11.10
N TYR A 276 8.38 16.54 9.94
CA TYR A 276 9.10 15.54 9.14
C TYR A 276 9.43 16.15 7.78
N ARG A 277 10.71 16.09 7.39
CA ARG A 277 11.22 16.78 6.18
C ARG A 277 10.83 18.26 6.15
N GLY A 278 10.87 18.92 7.31
CA GLY A 278 10.53 20.34 7.48
C GLY A 278 9.03 20.65 7.50
N ARG A 279 8.14 19.68 7.30
CA ARG A 279 6.69 19.86 7.29
C ARG A 279 6.08 19.48 8.65
N PRO A 280 5.33 20.37 9.33
CA PRO A 280 4.78 20.08 10.65
C PRO A 280 3.75 18.94 10.59
N LEU A 281 3.80 18.04 11.58
CA LEU A 281 2.99 16.82 11.65
C LEU A 281 1.75 16.98 12.51
N TYR A 282 0.63 16.42 12.05
CA TYR A 282 -0.67 16.52 12.70
C TYR A 282 -1.39 15.17 12.70
N ARG A 283 -2.27 14.96 13.67
CA ARG A 283 -3.32 13.93 13.66
C ARG A 283 -4.61 14.54 13.14
N TYR A 284 -5.39 13.74 12.43
CA TYR A 284 -6.73 14.14 12.03
C TYR A 284 -7.77 13.66 13.05
N ARG A 285 -8.67 14.53 13.48
CA ARG A 285 -9.72 14.19 14.46
C ARG A 285 -10.69 13.13 13.94
N GLY A 286 -10.96 13.12 12.63
CA GLY A 286 -11.86 12.16 12.01
C GLY A 286 -11.25 10.77 11.80
N ASP A 287 -9.97 10.57 12.14
CA ASP A 287 -9.39 9.23 12.25
C ASP A 287 -9.75 8.68 13.62
N LEU A 288 -10.72 7.75 13.65
CA LEU A 288 -11.33 7.24 14.88
C LEU A 288 -10.64 5.95 15.37
N LEU A 289 -9.98 5.23 14.47
CA LEU A 289 -9.25 4.00 14.74
C LEU A 289 -7.80 4.08 14.22
N PRO A 290 -6.85 3.36 14.84
CA PRO A 290 -5.52 3.18 14.28
C PRO A 290 -5.56 2.65 12.84
N GLY A 291 -4.79 3.27 11.96
CA GLY A 291 -4.77 2.96 10.53
C GLY A 291 -5.85 3.66 9.69
N ASP A 292 -6.78 4.40 10.31
CA ASP A 292 -7.66 5.30 9.56
C ASP A 292 -6.83 6.35 8.81
N VAL A 293 -7.33 6.73 7.65
CA VAL A 293 -6.71 7.71 6.76
C VAL A 293 -7.74 8.69 6.19
N HIS A 294 -8.77 9.04 6.97
CA HIS A 294 -9.88 9.89 6.52
C HIS A 294 -9.42 11.33 6.26
N GLY A 295 -8.34 11.79 6.89
CA GLY A 295 -7.76 13.11 6.66
C GLY A 295 -7.24 13.34 5.24
N ARG A 296 -6.97 12.27 4.47
CA ARG A 296 -6.41 12.35 3.10
C ARG A 296 -7.31 13.05 2.08
N ALA A 297 -8.60 13.19 2.39
CA ALA A 297 -9.63 13.69 1.48
C ALA A 297 -10.28 14.99 1.97
N VAL A 298 -9.74 15.60 3.03
CA VAL A 298 -10.37 16.73 3.72
C VAL A 298 -9.97 18.07 3.10
N ASP A 299 -8.66 18.35 2.98
CA ASP A 299 -8.17 19.54 2.26
C ASP A 299 -6.91 19.24 1.45
N GLU A 300 -6.71 19.98 0.35
CA GLU A 300 -5.58 19.79 -0.58
C GLU A 300 -4.20 20.09 0.02
N GLY A 301 -4.13 20.86 1.12
CA GLY A 301 -2.87 21.25 1.77
C GLY A 301 -2.31 20.24 2.78
N TRP A 302 -2.97 19.08 2.91
CA TRP A 302 -2.62 18.03 3.86
C TRP A 302 -2.33 16.72 3.15
N THR A 303 -1.13 16.17 3.37
CA THR A 303 -0.75 14.87 2.82
C THR A 303 -0.34 13.93 3.94
N MET A 304 -0.69 12.66 3.85
CA MET A 304 -0.15 11.64 4.76
C MET A 304 1.38 11.70 4.77
N ALA A 305 2.00 11.52 5.93
CA ALA A 305 3.45 11.47 6.05
C ALA A 305 3.97 10.09 5.59
N VAL A 306 4.03 9.90 4.27
CA VAL A 306 4.39 8.64 3.61
C VAL A 306 5.91 8.44 3.55
N LEU A 307 6.36 7.25 3.92
CA LEU A 307 7.75 6.81 3.77
C LEU A 307 7.98 6.05 2.46
N THR A 308 7.08 5.11 2.17
CA THR A 308 7.07 4.31 0.93
C THR A 308 5.65 4.02 0.49
N GLU A 309 5.43 3.88 -0.81
CA GLU A 309 4.12 3.58 -1.40
C GLU A 309 4.06 2.16 -1.95
N ASN A 310 2.96 1.46 -1.65
CA ASN A 310 2.68 0.17 -2.26
C ASN A 310 2.25 0.39 -3.70
N PHE A 311 2.72 -0.49 -4.58
CA PHE A 311 2.22 -0.54 -5.93
C PHE A 311 0.71 -0.79 -5.94
N ARG A 312 0.02 -0.10 -6.84
CA ARG A 312 -1.38 -0.33 -7.18
C ARG A 312 -1.54 -0.29 -8.70
N PRO A 313 -2.34 -1.18 -9.29
CA PRO A 313 -2.64 -1.10 -10.72
C PRO A 313 -3.31 0.24 -11.08
N PRO A 314 -3.15 0.72 -12.33
CA PRO A 314 -3.78 1.96 -12.77
C PRO A 314 -5.30 1.96 -12.55
N ARG A 315 -5.83 3.12 -12.11
CA ARG A 315 -7.24 3.35 -11.76
C ARG A 315 -7.73 2.62 -10.50
N VAL A 316 -6.88 1.86 -9.82
CA VAL A 316 -7.23 1.31 -8.50
C VAL A 316 -7.06 2.37 -7.42
N ALA A 317 -8.10 2.55 -6.61
CA ALA A 317 -8.12 3.48 -5.49
C ALA A 317 -8.67 2.81 -4.23
N VAL A 318 -8.42 3.43 -3.07
CA VAL A 318 -9.09 3.09 -1.82
C VAL A 318 -10.21 4.09 -1.60
N THR A 319 -11.44 3.60 -1.63
CA THR A 319 -12.67 4.38 -1.46
C THR A 319 -13.40 3.96 -0.20
N ALA A 320 -13.87 4.93 0.57
CA ALA A 320 -14.75 4.66 1.71
C ALA A 320 -16.14 4.23 1.22
N LEU A 321 -16.60 3.07 1.66
CA LEU A 321 -17.96 2.60 1.44
C LEU A 321 -18.77 2.74 2.74
N GLU A 322 -19.95 3.35 2.64
CA GLU A 322 -20.83 3.54 3.79
C GLU A 322 -21.21 2.17 4.41
N GLY A 323 -21.06 2.04 5.72
CA GLY A 323 -21.34 0.80 6.46
C GLY A 323 -20.31 -0.33 6.29
N TYR A 324 -19.36 -0.19 5.36
CA TYR A 324 -18.32 -1.19 5.13
C TYR A 324 -16.90 -0.67 5.39
N GLY A 325 -16.68 0.64 5.46
CA GLY A 325 -15.36 1.24 5.59
C GLY A 325 -14.57 1.24 4.28
N ASP A 326 -13.25 1.40 4.34
CA ASP A 326 -12.39 1.45 3.16
C ASP A 326 -12.47 0.14 2.34
N ALA A 327 -12.48 0.29 1.01
CA ALA A 327 -12.52 -0.78 0.04
C ALA A 327 -11.69 -0.42 -1.18
N LEU A 328 -11.16 -1.44 -1.86
CA LEU A 328 -10.55 -1.25 -3.17
C LEU A 328 -11.63 -1.00 -4.21
N SER A 329 -11.36 -0.06 -5.12
CA SER A 329 -12.22 0.22 -6.26
C SER A 329 -11.42 0.40 -7.54
N LEU A 330 -12.03 0.11 -8.68
CA LEU A 330 -11.48 0.29 -10.02
C LEU A 330 -12.30 1.35 -10.76
N GLY A 331 -11.73 2.55 -10.92
CA GLY A 331 -12.47 3.68 -11.50
C GLY A 331 -13.74 4.03 -10.71
N GLY A 332 -13.70 3.87 -9.38
CA GLY A 332 -14.84 4.12 -8.48
C GLY A 332 -15.79 2.93 -8.29
N MET A 333 -15.70 1.88 -9.14
CA MET A 333 -16.50 0.65 -8.98
C MET A 333 -15.87 -0.26 -7.94
N THR A 334 -16.64 -0.80 -7.01
CA THR A 334 -16.14 -1.68 -5.94
C THR A 334 -15.47 -2.93 -6.52
N LEU A 335 -14.29 -3.27 -6.00
CA LEU A 335 -13.61 -4.52 -6.31
C LEU A 335 -14.01 -5.60 -5.32
N TYR A 336 -14.06 -6.84 -5.81
CA TYR A 336 -14.47 -8.02 -5.08
C TYR A 336 -13.48 -9.15 -5.24
N THR A 337 -13.42 -10.02 -4.24
CA THR A 337 -12.72 -11.29 -4.27
C THR A 337 -13.70 -12.43 -4.02
N GLY A 338 -13.54 -13.53 -4.73
CA GLY A 338 -14.24 -14.78 -4.44
C GLY A 338 -13.41 -15.64 -3.50
N SER A 339 -14.04 -16.25 -2.50
CA SER A 339 -13.46 -17.30 -1.67
C SER A 339 -14.29 -18.57 -1.78
N ALA A 340 -13.64 -19.74 -1.69
CA ALA A 340 -14.38 -21.01 -1.63
C ALA A 340 -15.22 -21.01 -0.34
N PHE A 341 -16.42 -21.58 -0.42
CA PHE A 341 -17.34 -21.59 0.71
C PHE A 341 -16.78 -22.42 1.87
N GLU A 342 -16.81 -21.83 3.07
CA GLU A 342 -16.41 -22.48 4.32
C GLU A 342 -17.66 -22.74 5.18
N LYS A 343 -17.87 -23.98 5.62
CA LYS A 343 -19.02 -24.38 6.45
C LYS A 343 -18.66 -24.22 7.93
N TYR A 344 -19.08 -23.12 8.52
CA TYR A 344 -18.95 -22.87 9.96
C TYR A 344 -20.18 -23.41 10.73
N TRP A 345 -20.10 -24.65 11.25
CA TRP A 345 -20.97 -25.08 12.36
C TRP A 345 -20.11 -25.39 13.59
N GLY A 346 -20.51 -24.85 14.74
CA GLY A 346 -19.67 -24.70 15.92
C GLY A 346 -19.17 -25.97 16.61
N GLY A 347 -18.19 -25.77 17.50
CA GLY A 347 -17.92 -26.66 18.63
C GLY A 347 -16.85 -27.75 18.43
N ARG A 348 -15.63 -27.45 18.93
CA ARG A 348 -14.59 -28.40 19.41
C ARG A 348 -13.81 -29.30 18.44
N ASN A 349 -14.12 -29.39 17.15
CA ASN A 349 -13.39 -30.30 16.22
C ASN A 349 -12.54 -29.63 15.11
N LEU A 350 -12.28 -28.33 15.17
CA LEU A 350 -11.50 -27.60 14.15
C LEU A 350 -9.97 -27.74 14.29
N ARG A 351 -9.47 -28.90 14.72
CA ARG A 351 -8.05 -29.12 15.03
C ARG A 351 -7.11 -29.03 13.82
N ASP A 352 -7.64 -29.01 12.59
CA ASP A 352 -6.88 -28.91 11.32
C ASP A 352 -7.20 -27.61 10.51
N SER A 353 -7.74 -26.57 11.14
CA SER A 353 -8.26 -25.37 10.44
C SER A 353 -7.24 -24.27 10.13
N PHE A 354 -5.96 -24.43 10.50
CA PHE A 354 -4.91 -23.49 10.09
C PHE A 354 -4.33 -23.92 8.75
N ARG A 355 -4.98 -23.55 7.65
CA ARG A 355 -4.44 -23.74 6.30
C ARG A 355 -3.93 -22.43 5.74
N ASN A 356 -3.00 -22.52 4.79
CA ASN A 356 -2.43 -21.39 4.06
C ASN A 356 -3.53 -20.68 3.24
N ALA A 357 -4.19 -19.68 3.85
CA ALA A 357 -5.31 -18.96 3.24
C ALA A 357 -4.92 -18.27 1.93
N TYR A 358 -3.69 -17.75 1.91
CA TYR A 358 -3.09 -17.14 0.74
C TYR A 358 -3.01 -18.13 -0.43
N ASP A 359 -2.45 -19.33 -0.22
CA ASP A 359 -2.40 -20.36 -1.26
C ASP A 359 -3.80 -20.79 -1.73
N ARG A 360 -4.77 -20.96 -0.81
CA ARG A 360 -6.15 -21.28 -1.22
C ARG A 360 -6.76 -20.22 -2.13
N GLY A 361 -6.56 -18.94 -1.80
CA GLY A 361 -6.98 -17.83 -2.65
C GLY A 361 -6.37 -17.93 -4.04
N LYS A 362 -5.09 -18.29 -4.12
CA LYS A 362 -4.37 -18.46 -5.39
C LYS A 362 -4.84 -19.66 -6.20
N ARG A 363 -5.06 -20.80 -5.54
CA ARG A 363 -5.59 -22.02 -6.16
C ARG A 363 -6.99 -21.78 -6.72
N LEU A 364 -7.85 -21.06 -5.99
CA LEU A 364 -9.16 -20.65 -6.49
C LEU A 364 -9.01 -19.66 -7.66
N GLY A 365 -8.15 -18.64 -7.50
CA GLY A 365 -7.71 -17.74 -8.55
C GLY A 365 -8.80 -17.28 -9.52
N GLY A 366 -8.48 -17.33 -10.81
CA GLY A 366 -9.41 -16.99 -11.89
C GLY A 366 -10.57 -17.99 -12.04
N ASP A 367 -10.42 -19.18 -11.46
CA ASP A 367 -11.39 -20.26 -11.53
C ASP A 367 -12.55 -20.07 -10.55
N ALA A 368 -12.47 -19.07 -9.66
CA ALA A 368 -13.63 -18.55 -8.93
C ALA A 368 -14.80 -18.24 -9.90
N CYS A 369 -14.48 -17.71 -11.09
CA CYS A 369 -15.44 -17.39 -12.12
C CYS A 369 -14.84 -17.61 -13.52
N ALA A 370 -15.21 -18.71 -14.18
CA ALA A 370 -14.62 -19.11 -15.45
C ALA A 370 -15.64 -19.36 -16.56
N ASP A 371 -16.87 -19.74 -16.22
CA ASP A 371 -17.94 -19.98 -17.19
C ASP A 371 -18.59 -18.67 -17.68
N ALA A 372 -19.27 -18.76 -18.83
CA ALA A 372 -19.85 -17.59 -19.49
C ALA A 372 -20.95 -16.92 -18.65
N GLU A 373 -21.76 -17.69 -17.91
CA GLU A 373 -22.83 -17.17 -17.08
C GLU A 373 -22.26 -16.33 -15.94
N CYS A 374 -21.29 -16.88 -15.20
CA CYS A 374 -20.59 -16.20 -14.15
C CYS A 374 -19.92 -14.92 -14.66
N LEU A 375 -19.24 -14.97 -15.82
CA LEU A 375 -18.55 -13.83 -16.42
C LEU A 375 -19.49 -12.70 -16.87
N THR A 376 -20.81 -12.96 -17.01
CA THR A 376 -21.79 -11.88 -17.23
C THR A 376 -21.98 -11.02 -15.97
N MET A 377 -21.85 -11.63 -14.79
CA MET A 377 -22.06 -11.00 -13.49
C MET A 377 -20.75 -10.51 -12.86
N TRP A 378 -19.69 -11.31 -12.96
CA TRP A 378 -18.39 -11.05 -12.34
C TRP A 378 -17.35 -10.80 -13.42
N ARG A 379 -16.99 -9.53 -13.61
CA ARG A 379 -16.07 -9.10 -14.67
C ARG A 379 -14.64 -9.13 -14.12
N PRO A 380 -13.74 -9.97 -14.64
CA PRO A 380 -12.37 -10.05 -14.18
C PRO A 380 -11.64 -8.71 -14.36
N PHE A 381 -10.86 -8.29 -13.37
CA PHE A 381 -9.94 -7.17 -13.57
C PHE A 381 -8.69 -7.65 -14.29
N HIS A 382 -8.73 -7.61 -15.62
CA HIS A 382 -7.64 -8.06 -16.47
C HIS A 382 -6.35 -7.25 -16.26
N ALA A 383 -5.22 -7.96 -16.28
CA ALA A 383 -3.89 -7.39 -16.20
C ALA A 383 -3.30 -7.21 -17.62
N ALA A 384 -2.50 -6.16 -17.80
CA ALA A 384 -1.79 -5.92 -19.04
C ALA A 384 -0.75 -7.04 -19.31
N VAL A 385 -0.35 -7.20 -20.58
CA VAL A 385 0.60 -8.23 -21.00
C VAL A 385 1.97 -8.07 -20.35
N ASP A 386 2.37 -6.84 -20.03
CA ASP A 386 3.63 -6.49 -19.38
C ASP A 386 3.52 -6.33 -17.85
N ALA A 387 2.32 -6.53 -17.29
CA ALA A 387 2.08 -6.42 -15.85
C ALA A 387 2.95 -7.41 -15.07
N ARG A 388 3.45 -6.97 -13.90
CA ARG A 388 4.30 -7.76 -13.01
C ARG A 388 3.75 -7.75 -11.59
N SER A 389 3.83 -8.88 -10.90
CA SER A 389 3.51 -8.97 -9.47
C SER A 389 4.45 -8.09 -8.66
N THR A 390 3.90 -7.32 -7.72
CA THR A 390 4.65 -6.51 -6.77
C THR A 390 3.75 -6.01 -5.64
N GLY A 391 4.30 -5.92 -4.42
CA GLY A 391 3.52 -5.57 -3.23
C GLY A 391 2.40 -6.59 -3.00
N PHE A 392 1.21 -6.13 -2.62
CA PHE A 392 0.06 -7.02 -2.43
C PHE A 392 -0.62 -7.46 -3.74
N TRP A 393 -0.15 -6.99 -4.89
CA TRP A 393 -0.74 -7.24 -6.19
C TRP A 393 0.04 -8.29 -6.96
N GLU A 394 -0.69 -9.22 -7.54
CA GLU A 394 -0.12 -10.33 -8.29
C GLU A 394 -0.80 -10.49 -9.63
N VAL A 395 -0.08 -11.03 -10.60
CA VAL A 395 -0.65 -11.39 -11.88
C VAL A 395 -0.57 -12.88 -12.08
N PHE A 396 -1.71 -13.51 -12.38
CA PHE A 396 -1.76 -14.91 -12.74
C PHE A 396 -2.43 -15.09 -14.11
N ALA A 397 -2.21 -16.25 -14.73
CA ALA A 397 -2.82 -16.64 -15.98
C ALA A 397 -4.14 -17.38 -15.73
N ARG A 398 -5.19 -16.98 -16.43
CA ARG A 398 -6.49 -17.67 -16.44
C ARG A 398 -6.45 -18.84 -17.43
N ARG A 399 -7.41 -19.76 -17.30
CA ARG A 399 -7.57 -20.91 -18.23
C ARG A 399 -7.76 -20.50 -19.69
N ASP A 400 -8.37 -19.35 -19.92
CA ASP A 400 -8.57 -18.76 -21.25
C ASP A 400 -7.30 -18.10 -21.84
N GLY A 401 -6.18 -18.14 -21.13
CA GLY A 401 -4.90 -17.53 -21.51
C GLY A 401 -4.80 -16.04 -21.23
N SER A 402 -5.88 -15.38 -20.80
CA SER A 402 -5.84 -13.99 -20.36
C SER A 402 -5.16 -13.86 -18.99
N ARG A 403 -4.67 -12.66 -18.68
CA ARG A 403 -4.04 -12.34 -17.40
C ARG A 403 -5.00 -11.55 -16.54
N GLN A 404 -4.99 -11.79 -15.22
CA GLN A 404 -5.85 -11.10 -14.26
C GLN A 404 -5.03 -10.67 -13.05
N TRP A 405 -5.41 -9.53 -12.47
CA TRP A 405 -4.90 -9.09 -11.18
C TRP A 405 -5.51 -9.89 -10.04
N ALA A 406 -4.66 -10.25 -9.08
CA ALA A 406 -5.04 -10.72 -7.76
C ALA A 406 -4.53 -9.74 -6.70
N TYR A 407 -5.25 -9.67 -5.59
CA TYR A 407 -4.88 -8.91 -4.40
C TYR A 407 -4.81 -9.84 -3.20
N LYS A 408 -3.66 -9.85 -2.49
CA LYS A 408 -3.40 -10.74 -1.35
C LYS A 408 -3.69 -12.22 -1.66
N GLY A 409 -3.36 -12.66 -2.88
CA GLY A 409 -3.58 -14.02 -3.35
C GLY A 409 -4.95 -14.29 -4.00
N TYR A 410 -5.92 -13.38 -3.89
CA TYR A 410 -7.27 -13.60 -4.43
C TYR A 410 -7.50 -12.82 -5.73
N ALA A 411 -8.00 -13.49 -6.77
CA ALA A 411 -8.37 -12.84 -8.02
C ALA A 411 -9.46 -11.78 -7.79
N VAL A 412 -9.29 -10.61 -8.41
CA VAL A 412 -10.21 -9.47 -8.21
C VAL A 412 -11.14 -9.22 -9.40
N TYR A 413 -12.38 -8.85 -9.09
CA TYR A 413 -13.49 -8.70 -10.03
C TYR A 413 -14.26 -7.41 -9.76
N THR A 414 -14.95 -6.91 -10.78
CA THR A 414 -16.06 -5.93 -10.62
C THR A 414 -17.39 -6.65 -10.82
N TYR A 415 -18.46 -6.13 -10.19
CA TYR A 415 -19.78 -6.75 -10.24
C TYR A 415 -20.72 -6.00 -11.19
N ALA A 416 -21.37 -6.71 -12.11
CA ALA A 416 -22.25 -6.12 -13.12
C ALA A 416 -23.53 -5.50 -12.52
N GLY A 417 -23.94 -5.91 -11.32
CA GLY A 417 -25.07 -5.31 -10.61
C GLY A 417 -24.78 -3.94 -10.01
N ASP A 418 -23.50 -3.56 -9.90
CA ASP A 418 -23.09 -2.22 -9.52
C ASP A 418 -23.13 -1.31 -10.76
N ALA A 419 -24.14 -0.45 -10.80
CA ALA A 419 -24.38 0.46 -11.92
C ALA A 419 -23.72 1.84 -11.75
N ALA A 420 -23.20 2.14 -10.56
CA ALA A 420 -22.54 3.40 -10.25
C ALA A 420 -21.41 3.22 -9.21
N PRO A 421 -20.42 4.13 -9.19
CA PRO A 421 -19.38 4.15 -8.18
C PRO A 421 -19.93 4.13 -6.76
N GLY A 422 -19.23 3.42 -5.86
CA GLY A 422 -19.64 3.27 -4.46
C GLY A 422 -20.79 2.27 -4.22
N GLN A 423 -21.42 1.72 -5.27
CA GLN A 423 -22.33 0.59 -5.09
C GLN A 423 -21.52 -0.66 -4.76
N ASN A 424 -22.11 -1.51 -3.92
CA ASN A 424 -21.46 -2.71 -3.42
C ASN A 424 -22.39 -3.94 -3.38
N ARG A 425 -23.32 -4.06 -4.34
CA ARG A 425 -24.39 -5.08 -4.38
C ARG A 425 -23.89 -6.50 -4.58
N GLY A 426 -22.64 -6.68 -5.00
CA GLY A 426 -21.99 -8.00 -5.08
C GLY A 426 -21.59 -8.57 -3.71
N GLN A 427 -21.62 -7.75 -2.66
CA GLN A 427 -21.20 -8.16 -1.32
C GLN A 427 -22.13 -9.23 -0.76
N ALA A 428 -21.53 -10.23 -0.10
CA ALA A 428 -22.23 -11.30 0.60
C ALA A 428 -23.18 -12.11 -0.30
N THR A 429 -22.82 -12.23 -1.58
CA THR A 429 -23.54 -13.08 -2.54
C THR A 429 -22.89 -14.46 -2.63
N TYR A 430 -23.70 -15.47 -2.91
CA TYR A 430 -23.28 -16.87 -2.98
C TYR A 430 -23.55 -17.43 -4.38
N ALA A 431 -22.57 -18.13 -4.93
CA ALA A 431 -22.74 -18.98 -6.10
C ALA A 431 -22.53 -20.43 -5.66
N PHE A 432 -23.60 -21.22 -5.60
CA PHE A 432 -23.53 -22.63 -5.26
C PHE A 432 -23.13 -23.44 -6.50
N ALA A 433 -22.28 -24.44 -6.33
CA ALA A 433 -22.01 -25.40 -7.38
C ALA A 433 -23.20 -26.36 -7.53
N THR A 434 -23.60 -26.65 -8.77
CA THR A 434 -24.63 -27.62 -9.13
C THR A 434 -24.10 -29.04 -8.96
N LEU A 435 -24.89 -29.92 -8.32
CA LEU A 435 -24.52 -31.32 -8.08
C LEU A 435 -25.28 -32.31 -8.99
N ASP A 436 -26.33 -31.83 -9.66
CA ASP A 436 -27.18 -32.54 -10.62
C ASP A 436 -26.77 -32.27 -12.09
N GLY A 437 -25.63 -31.61 -12.28
CA GLY A 437 -25.09 -31.21 -13.57
C GLY A 437 -24.23 -32.26 -14.28
N SER A 438 -23.43 -31.77 -15.24
CA SER A 438 -22.44 -32.53 -15.99
C SER A 438 -21.30 -33.07 -15.10
N SER A 439 -20.43 -33.91 -15.66
CA SER A 439 -19.21 -34.34 -14.96
C SER A 439 -18.30 -33.17 -14.56
N GLU A 440 -18.25 -32.12 -15.38
CA GLU A 440 -17.49 -30.90 -15.10
C GLU A 440 -18.06 -30.13 -13.90
N ASP A 441 -19.39 -30.09 -13.76
CA ASP A 441 -20.07 -29.46 -12.61
C ASP A 441 -19.75 -30.21 -11.31
N ILE A 442 -19.75 -31.55 -11.36
CA ILE A 442 -19.37 -32.39 -10.22
C ILE A 442 -17.90 -32.20 -9.86
N GLU A 443 -16.99 -32.19 -10.84
CA GLU A 443 -15.56 -31.93 -10.61
C GLU A 443 -15.32 -30.56 -9.98
N ARG A 444 -16.00 -29.52 -10.48
CA ARG A 444 -15.96 -28.18 -9.90
C ARG A 444 -16.47 -28.17 -8.46
N ALA A 445 -17.57 -28.87 -8.18
CA ALA A 445 -18.12 -28.95 -6.84
C ALA A 445 -17.16 -29.68 -5.87
N VAL A 446 -16.57 -30.79 -6.29
CA VAL A 446 -15.57 -31.53 -5.49
C VAL A 446 -14.36 -30.65 -5.21
N TRP A 447 -13.82 -29.99 -6.23
CA TRP A 447 -12.68 -29.10 -6.08
C TRP A 447 -12.95 -27.91 -5.14
N LEU A 448 -14.13 -27.27 -5.24
CA LEU A 448 -14.52 -26.20 -4.33
C LEU A 448 -14.71 -26.70 -2.89
N ALA A 449 -15.24 -27.90 -2.71
CA ALA A 449 -15.38 -28.53 -1.39
C ALA A 449 -14.01 -28.85 -0.77
N GLU A 450 -13.06 -29.34 -1.57
CA GLU A 450 -11.68 -29.59 -1.14
C GLU A 450 -10.96 -28.29 -0.73
N LEU A 451 -11.11 -27.22 -1.52
CA LEU A 451 -10.54 -25.91 -1.23
C LEU A 451 -11.18 -25.28 0.03
N GLY A 452 -12.51 -25.31 0.14
CA GLY A 452 -13.24 -24.77 1.29
C GLY A 452 -13.14 -25.62 2.56
N GLY A 453 -12.60 -26.85 2.46
CA GLY A 453 -12.51 -27.77 3.59
C GLY A 453 -13.86 -28.29 4.08
N THR A 454 -14.86 -28.36 3.19
CA THR A 454 -16.26 -28.63 3.53
C THR A 454 -16.74 -29.96 2.97
N TYR A 455 -16.99 -30.93 3.85
CA TYR A 455 -17.76 -32.12 3.46
C TYR A 455 -19.24 -31.74 3.26
N GLY A 456 -19.69 -31.69 2.00
CA GLY A 456 -21.11 -31.58 1.63
C GLY A 456 -21.65 -30.17 1.35
N GLY A 457 -20.81 -29.22 0.94
CA GLY A 457 -21.26 -27.93 0.41
C GLY A 457 -20.15 -27.26 -0.41
N ALA A 458 -20.45 -26.88 -1.65
CA ALA A 458 -19.49 -26.34 -2.61
C ALA A 458 -20.03 -25.04 -3.23
N GLY A 459 -19.21 -23.99 -3.23
CA GLY A 459 -19.60 -22.70 -3.80
C GLY A 459 -18.54 -21.65 -3.65
N VAL A 460 -18.81 -20.48 -4.25
CA VAL A 460 -17.99 -19.27 -4.14
C VAL A 460 -18.78 -18.22 -3.37
N TYR A 461 -18.14 -17.64 -2.37
CA TYR A 461 -18.65 -16.51 -1.61
C TYR A 461 -17.92 -15.24 -2.03
N TRP A 462 -18.68 -14.21 -2.36
CA TRP A 462 -18.13 -12.97 -2.88
C TRP A 462 -18.13 -11.88 -1.82
N ILE A 463 -16.96 -11.28 -1.62
CA ILE A 463 -16.73 -10.24 -0.63
C ILE A 463 -16.00 -9.05 -1.24
N ILE A 464 -16.24 -7.86 -0.70
CA ILE A 464 -15.54 -6.63 -1.04
C ILE A 464 -14.05 -6.83 -0.77
N ALA A 465 -13.23 -6.52 -1.76
CA ALA A 465 -11.78 -6.53 -1.64
C ALA A 465 -11.35 -5.40 -0.68
N LYS A 466 -10.90 -5.78 0.51
CA LYS A 466 -10.38 -4.86 1.51
C LYS A 466 -8.90 -4.57 1.27
N PRO A 467 -8.45 -3.31 1.40
CA PRO A 467 -7.04 -2.98 1.28
C PRO A 467 -6.18 -3.67 2.34
#